data_AF-A0A1F9CRP6-F1
#
_entry.id   AF-A0A1F9CRP6-F1
#
_cell.length_a   1.000
_cell.length_b   1.000
_cell.length_c   1.000
_cell.angle_alpha   90.00
_cell.angle_beta   90.00
_cell.angle_gamma   90.00
#
_symmetry.space_group_name_H-M   'P 1'
#
loop_
_entity.id
_entity.type
_entity.pdbx_description
1 polymer ?
#
loop_
_entity_poly.entity_id
_entity_poly.type
_entity_poly.pdbx_seq_one_letter_code
_entity_poly.pdbx_strand_id
1 'polypeptide(L)'
;MCRKGKPRNKEGISAQSEQADARRMKELEAMAEAEYDEMYESSYPTGAYSDTKEAFYDAIAFAEKIGLPDEAQRLRKRLQHVKDVFRHQFV
;
A
#
# COMPACT_ATOMS: atom_id res chain seq x y z
N MET A 1 16.22 -33.71 -43.12
CA MET A 1 16.63 -32.55 -42.30
C MET A 1 15.41 -31.72 -41.95
N CYS A 2 14.85 -31.83 -40.74
CA CYS A 2 13.77 -30.96 -40.26
C CYS A 2 14.17 -30.42 -38.89
N ARG A 3 14.35 -29.09 -38.81
CA ARG A 3 14.84 -28.36 -37.63
C ARG A 3 13.79 -28.44 -36.52
N LYS A 4 14.10 -29.15 -35.43
CA LYS A 4 13.29 -29.18 -34.20
C LYS A 4 13.34 -27.78 -33.56
N GLY A 5 12.23 -27.05 -33.60
CA GLY A 5 12.06 -25.79 -32.88
C GLY A 5 12.14 -26.02 -31.38
N LYS A 6 13.01 -25.27 -30.71
CA LYS A 6 13.21 -25.31 -29.26
C LYS A 6 12.15 -24.43 -28.58
N PRO A 7 11.33 -24.96 -27.66
CA PRO A 7 10.44 -24.09 -26.87
C PRO A 7 11.30 -23.21 -25.96
N ARG A 8 11.08 -21.89 -26.04
CA ARG A 8 11.67 -20.91 -25.14
C ARG A 8 10.80 -20.88 -23.87
N ASN A 9 11.21 -21.60 -22.83
CA ASN A 9 10.65 -21.44 -21.48
C ASN A 9 10.92 -20.00 -21.02
N LYS A 10 9.84 -19.21 -20.89
CA LYS A 10 9.80 -17.90 -20.22
C LYS A 10 9.11 -18.02 -18.85
N GLU A 11 9.24 -19.17 -18.20
CA GLU A 11 8.67 -19.40 -16.88
C GLU A 11 9.78 -19.25 -15.85
N GLY A 12 9.87 -18.06 -15.24
CA GLY A 12 10.90 -17.83 -14.22
C GLY A 12 10.88 -16.48 -13.50
N ILE A 13 9.82 -15.66 -13.63
CA ILE A 13 9.80 -14.31 -13.01
C ILE A 13 8.54 -14.03 -12.15
N SER A 14 7.42 -14.77 -12.29
CA SER A 14 6.16 -14.33 -11.66
C SER A 14 6.08 -14.54 -10.13
N ALA A 15 6.47 -15.70 -9.60
CA ALA A 15 6.19 -16.01 -8.19
C ALA A 15 6.97 -15.18 -7.15
N GLN A 16 8.16 -14.68 -7.50
CA GLN A 16 8.99 -13.90 -6.57
C GLN A 16 8.60 -12.42 -6.50
N SER A 17 8.06 -11.87 -7.59
CA SER A 17 7.55 -10.50 -7.63
C SER A 17 6.26 -10.38 -6.83
N GLU A 18 5.31 -11.29 -7.05
CA GLU A 18 4.03 -11.34 -6.31
C GLU A 18 4.24 -11.42 -4.78
N GLN A 19 5.23 -12.20 -4.34
CA GLN A 19 5.55 -12.35 -2.91
C GLN A 19 6.26 -11.11 -2.32
N ALA A 20 7.10 -10.44 -3.12
CA ALA A 20 7.76 -9.19 -2.74
C ALA A 20 6.75 -8.03 -2.69
N ASP A 21 5.82 -7.97 -3.65
CA ASP A 21 4.74 -6.99 -3.72
C ASP A 21 3.77 -7.16 -2.54
N ALA A 22 3.39 -8.40 -2.22
CA ALA A 22 2.57 -8.68 -1.04
C ALA A 22 3.27 -8.32 0.28
N ARG A 23 4.59 -8.54 0.36
CA ARG A 23 5.37 -8.14 1.54
C ARG A 23 5.45 -6.63 1.67
N ARG A 24 5.71 -5.93 0.56
CA ARG A 24 5.76 -4.46 0.54
C ARG A 24 4.41 -3.84 0.89
N MET A 25 3.31 -4.43 0.41
CA MET A 25 1.95 -4.03 0.78
C MET A 25 1.69 -4.18 2.29
N LYS A 26 2.09 -5.31 2.88
CA LYS A 26 1.96 -5.50 4.34
C LYS A 26 2.81 -4.52 5.14
N GLU A 27 4.01 -4.19 4.66
CA GLU A 27 4.85 -3.17 5.30
C GLU A 27 4.22 -1.78 5.22
N LEU A 28 3.64 -1.42 4.07
CA LEU A 28 2.93 -0.15 3.89
C LEU A 28 1.68 -0.05 4.76
N GLU A 29 0.93 -1.15 4.91
CA GLU A 29 -0.21 -1.21 5.82
C GLU A 29 0.20 -1.09 7.29
N ALA A 30 1.26 -1.81 7.70
CA ALA A 30 1.77 -1.74 9.06
C ALA A 30 2.31 -0.35 9.41
N MET A 31 3.00 0.33 8.47
CA MET A 31 3.38 1.73 8.63
C MET A 31 2.15 2.62 8.77
N ALA A 32 1.17 2.47 7.87
CA ALA A 32 -0.03 3.29 7.93
C ALA A 32 -0.86 3.11 9.23
N GLU A 33 -0.87 1.91 9.81
CA GLU A 33 -1.48 1.66 11.13
C GLU A 33 -0.63 2.17 12.30
N ALA A 34 0.71 2.09 12.21
CA ALA A 34 1.61 2.64 13.23
C ALA A 34 1.49 4.17 13.33
N GLU A 35 1.51 4.87 12.19
CA GLU A 35 1.31 6.32 12.14
C GLU A 35 -0.11 6.72 12.62
N TYR A 36 -1.12 5.88 12.40
CA TYR A 36 -2.46 6.11 12.94
C TYR A 36 -2.53 5.93 14.46
N ASP A 37 -1.77 4.99 15.03
CA ASP A 37 -1.65 4.82 16.49
C ASP A 37 -0.87 6.00 17.11
N GLU A 38 0.21 6.43 16.43
CA GLU A 38 1.00 7.61 16.83
C GLU A 38 0.17 8.90 16.81
N MET A 39 -0.86 9.01 15.96
CA MET A 39 -1.81 10.12 15.97
C MET A 39 -2.52 10.28 17.32
N TYR A 40 -2.76 9.20 18.06
CA TYR A 40 -3.38 9.25 19.39
C TYR A 40 -2.37 9.48 20.53
N GLU A 41 -1.13 9.05 20.35
CA GLU A 41 -0.05 9.24 21.34
C GLU A 41 0.62 10.62 21.21
N SER A 42 0.46 11.29 20.06
CA SER A 42 1.10 12.57 19.77
C SER A 42 0.40 13.76 20.44
N SER A 43 1.21 14.66 21.02
CA SER A 43 0.74 15.96 21.51
C SER A 43 0.36 16.94 20.36
N TYR A 44 0.68 16.61 19.11
CA TYR A 44 0.42 17.43 17.91
C TYR A 44 -0.29 16.59 16.83
N PRO A 45 -1.59 16.31 17.00
CA PRO A 45 -2.34 15.40 16.13
C PRO A 45 -2.41 15.87 14.67
N THR A 46 -2.33 17.18 14.41
CA THR A 46 -2.38 17.74 13.05
C THR A 46 -1.14 17.39 12.21
N GLY A 47 0.04 17.29 12.85
CA GLY A 47 1.28 16.90 12.18
C GLY A 47 1.23 15.43 11.76
N ALA A 48 1.00 14.55 12.75
CA ALA A 48 0.86 13.10 12.55
C ALA A 48 -0.23 12.75 11.52
N TYR A 49 -1.35 13.48 11.50
CA TYR A 49 -2.38 13.31 10.48
C TYR A 49 -1.91 13.67 9.06
N SER A 50 -1.03 14.66 8.90
CA SER A 50 -0.45 14.99 7.60
C SER A 50 0.42 13.85 7.09
N ASP A 51 1.35 13.37 7.92
CA ASP A 51 2.25 12.26 7.59
C ASP A 51 1.46 10.97 7.28
N THR A 52 0.44 10.66 8.08
CA THR A 52 -0.46 9.51 7.85
C THR A 52 -1.11 9.56 6.46
N LYS A 53 -1.64 10.73 6.05
CA LYS A 53 -2.24 10.87 4.72
C LYS A 53 -1.21 10.67 3.61
N GLU A 54 -0.02 11.25 3.75
CA GLU A 54 1.03 11.14 2.73
C GLU A 54 1.47 9.68 2.55
N ALA A 55 1.63 8.94 3.65
CA ALA A 55 1.91 7.50 3.63
C ALA A 55 0.81 6.70 2.90
N PHE A 56 -0.47 6.98 3.18
CA PHE A 56 -1.57 6.32 2.46
C PHE A 56 -1.59 6.69 0.97
N TYR A 57 -1.31 7.94 0.60
CA TYR A 57 -1.25 8.34 -0.81
C TYR A 57 -0.12 7.63 -1.56
N ASP A 58 1.05 7.48 -0.97
CA ASP A 58 2.17 6.75 -1.56
C ASP A 58 1.83 5.26 -1.73
N ALA A 59 1.22 4.65 -0.72
CA ALA A 59 0.77 3.26 -0.77
C ALA A 59 -0.29 3.02 -1.86
N ILE A 60 -1.26 3.93 -2.01
CA ILE A 60 -2.27 3.87 -3.08
C ILE A 60 -1.61 3.99 -4.46
N ALA A 61 -0.72 4.97 -4.64
CA ALA A 61 -0.02 5.19 -5.89
C ALA A 61 0.86 3.97 -6.26
N PHE A 62 1.49 3.35 -5.27
CA PHE A 62 2.25 2.12 -5.46
C PHE A 62 1.34 0.96 -5.88
N ALA A 63 0.21 0.75 -5.18
CA ALA A 63 -0.75 -0.31 -5.51
C ALA A 63 -1.33 -0.15 -6.93
N GLU A 64 -1.64 1.07 -7.35
CA GLU A 64 -2.08 1.35 -8.73
C GLU A 64 -0.97 1.07 -9.75
N LYS A 65 0.29 1.41 -9.42
CA LYS A 65 1.45 1.19 -10.30
C LYS A 65 1.76 -0.29 -10.53
N ILE A 66 1.58 -1.14 -9.52
CA ILE A 66 1.78 -2.59 -9.63
C ILE A 66 0.53 -3.34 -10.13
N GLY A 67 -0.55 -2.62 -10.43
CA GLY A 67 -1.77 -3.20 -11.00
C GLY A 67 -2.64 -3.95 -9.99
N LEU A 68 -2.65 -3.52 -8.73
CA LEU A 68 -3.52 -4.04 -7.66
C LEU A 68 -4.65 -3.04 -7.31
N PRO A 69 -5.68 -2.90 -8.16
CA PRO A 69 -6.72 -1.90 -7.98
C PRO A 69 -7.62 -2.16 -6.75
N ASP A 70 -7.83 -3.42 -6.37
CA ASP A 70 -8.60 -3.80 -5.17
C ASP A 70 -7.91 -3.32 -3.89
N GLU A 71 -6.59 -3.46 -3.82
CA GLU A 71 -5.78 -2.99 -2.70
C GLU A 71 -5.73 -1.46 -2.65
N ALA A 72 -5.57 -0.80 -3.80
CA ALA A 72 -5.68 0.65 -3.89
C ALA A 72 -7.04 1.14 -3.37
N GLN A 73 -8.14 0.46 -3.70
CA GLN A 73 -9.47 0.78 -3.16
C GLN A 73 -9.57 0.55 -1.64
N ARG A 74 -8.99 -0.53 -1.13
CA ARG A 74 -8.97 -0.81 0.31
C ARG A 74 -8.21 0.29 1.07
N LEU A 75 -7.04 0.69 0.58
CA LEU A 75 -6.24 1.79 1.14
C LEU A 75 -7.00 3.13 1.07
N ARG A 76 -7.69 3.43 -0.03
CA ARG A 76 -8.55 4.62 -0.15
C ARG A 76 -9.67 4.63 0.89
N LYS A 77 -10.34 3.50 1.15
CA LYS A 77 -11.37 3.39 2.19
C LYS A 77 -10.78 3.61 3.58
N ARG A 78 -9.60 3.06 3.85
CA ARG A 78 -8.90 3.24 5.14
C ARG A 78 -8.51 4.70 5.35
N LEU A 79 -7.93 5.34 4.33
CA LEU A 79 -7.62 6.77 4.36
C LEU A 79 -8.88 7.61 4.64
N GLN A 80 -10.01 7.31 3.99
CA GLN A 80 -11.26 8.03 4.24
C GLN A 80 -11.72 7.88 5.70
N HIS A 81 -11.57 6.69 6.29
CA HIS A 81 -11.86 6.47 7.71
C HIS A 81 -10.95 7.30 8.62
N VAL A 82 -9.64 7.33 8.36
CA VAL A 82 -8.70 8.16 9.13
C VAL A 82 -9.08 9.64 9.05
N LYS A 83 -9.45 10.14 7.87
CA LYS A 83 -9.92 11.53 7.69
C LYS A 83 -11.18 11.83 8.49
N ASP A 84 -12.12 10.88 8.54
CA ASP A 84 -13.37 11.03 9.28
C ASP A 84 -13.11 11.07 10.79
N VAL A 85 -12.32 10.13 11.31
CA VAL A 85 -11.88 10.08 12.71
C VAL A 85 -11.18 11.38 13.10
N PHE A 86 -10.21 11.84 12.28
CA PHE A 86 -9.49 13.06 12.58
C PHE A 86 -10.43 14.26 12.67
N ARG A 87 -11.35 14.38 11.71
CA ARG A 87 -12.35 15.44 11.67
C ARG A 87 -13.34 15.37 12.83
N HIS A 88 -13.62 14.18 13.38
CA HIS A 88 -14.57 14.04 14.48
C HIS A 88 -13.94 14.27 15.86
N GLN A 89 -12.64 13.96 16.01
CA GLN A 89 -11.96 13.98 17.30
C GLN A 89 -11.09 15.22 17.53
N PHE A 90 -10.58 15.86 16.46
CA PHE A 90 -9.59 16.93 16.56
C PHE A 90 -10.01 18.25 15.89
N VAL A 91 -11.19 18.31 15.27
CA VAL A 91 -11.75 19.52 14.63
C VAL A 91 -13.11 19.83 15.24
#